data_AF-A0A345IIT4-F1
#
_entry.id   AF-A0A345IIT4-F1
#
_cell.length_a   1.000
_cell.length_b   1.000
_cell.length_c   1.000
_cell.angle_alpha   90.00
_cell.angle_beta   90.00
_cell.angle_gamma   90.00
#
_symmetry.space_group_name_H-M   'P 1'
#
loop_
_entity.id
_entity.type
_entity.pdbx_description
1 polymer ?
#
loop_
_entity_poly.entity_id
_entity_poly.type
_entity_poly.pdbx_seq_one_letter_code
_entity_poly.pdbx_strand_id
1 'polypeptide(L)'
;MPDPLRPVLGFLGLLIGFGLYALAGRLAEPWQSVTIGALFALLGAAAWGYAKGERWIRVLAGALLLYALFRILFPFLPRGMS
;
A
#
# COMPACT_ATOMS: atom_id res chain seq x y z
N MET A 1 4.06 23.88 -19.77
CA MET A 1 3.68 22.75 -20.65
C MET A 1 3.37 21.56 -19.77
N PRO A 2 2.34 20.75 -20.03
CA PRO A 2 2.11 19.52 -19.26
C PRO A 2 3.31 18.58 -19.47
N ASP A 3 3.96 18.18 -18.37
CA ASP A 3 5.09 17.25 -18.43
C ASP A 3 4.61 15.87 -18.92
N PRO A 4 5.00 15.40 -20.12
CA PRO A 4 4.61 14.10 -20.63
C PRO A 4 5.12 12.94 -19.76
N LEU A 5 6.09 13.22 -18.88
CA LEU A 5 6.62 12.28 -17.89
C LEU A 5 5.62 11.95 -16.77
N ARG A 6 4.69 12.86 -16.43
CA ARG A 6 3.69 12.61 -15.37
C ARG A 6 2.77 11.42 -15.69
N PRO A 7 2.13 11.34 -16.87
CA PRO A 7 1.29 10.19 -17.21
C PRO A 7 2.11 8.90 -17.38
N VAL A 8 3.34 8.98 -17.88
CA VAL A 8 4.23 7.80 -17.99
C VAL A 8 4.60 7.26 -16.61
N LEU A 9 4.96 8.13 -15.66
CA LEU A 9 5.24 7.76 -14.27
C LEU A 9 3.99 7.16 -13.59
N GLY A 10 2.80 7.72 -13.86
CA GLY A 10 1.54 7.16 -13.38
C GLY A 10 1.27 5.76 -13.93
N PHE A 11 1.49 5.54 -15.23
CA PHE A 11 1.31 4.25 -15.89
C PHE A 11 2.31 3.20 -15.40
N LEU A 12 3.59 3.58 -15.25
CA LEU A 12 4.62 2.72 -14.67
C LEU A 12 4.30 2.37 -13.22
N GLY A 13 3.86 3.34 -12.41
CA GLY A 13 3.41 3.10 -11.05
C GLY A 13 2.24 2.12 -10.98
N LEU A 14 1.28 2.24 -11.89
CA LEU A 14 0.15 1.32 -11.99
C LEU A 14 0.59 -0.10 -12.35
N LEU A 15 1.44 -0.24 -13.38
CA LEU A 15 2.00 -1.54 -13.80
C LEU A 15 2.78 -2.21 -12.68
N ILE A 16 3.64 -1.45 -11.99
CA ILE A 16 4.42 -1.93 -10.85
C ILE A 16 3.48 -2.35 -9.71
N GLY A 17 2.48 -1.53 -9.39
CA GLY A 17 1.51 -1.82 -8.33
C GLY A 17 0.73 -3.12 -8.60
N PHE A 18 0.19 -3.27 -9.81
CA PHE A 18 -0.52 -4.50 -10.21
C PHE A 18 0.39 -5.71 -10.27
N GLY A 19 1.61 -5.57 -10.80
CA GLY A 19 2.59 -6.64 -10.87
C GLY A 19 3.00 -7.14 -9.48
N LEU A 20 3.32 -6.21 -8.57
CA LEU A 20 3.66 -6.52 -7.18
C LEU A 20 2.48 -7.17 -6.44
N TYR A 21 1.26 -6.69 -6.66
CA TYR A 21 0.06 -7.28 -6.05
C TYR A 21 -0.20 -8.71 -6.55
N ALA A 22 -0.09 -8.94 -7.85
CA ALA A 22 -0.23 -10.28 -8.44
C ALA A 22 0.84 -11.25 -7.94
N LEU A 23 2.08 -10.77 -7.75
CA LEU A 23 3.18 -11.56 -7.22
C LEU A 23 2.97 -11.86 -5.72
N ALA A 24 2.56 -10.86 -4.95
CA ALA A 24 2.25 -11.03 -3.53
C ALA A 24 1.11 -12.03 -3.31
N GLY A 25 0.11 -12.06 -4.20
CA GLY A 25 -0.99 -13.02 -4.18
C GLY A 25 -0.58 -14.48 -4.38
N ARG A 26 0.66 -14.76 -4.81
CA ARG A 26 1.20 -16.13 -4.93
C ARG A 26 1.91 -16.63 -3.68
N LEU A 27 2.12 -15.77 -2.69
CA LEU A 27 2.75 -16.14 -1.43
C LEU A 27 1.76 -16.92 -0.54
N ALA A 28 2.27 -17.83 0.29
CA ALA A 28 1.47 -18.46 1.32
C ALA A 28 1.19 -17.50 2.49
N GLU A 29 0.12 -17.72 3.25
CA GLU A 29 -0.03 -17.06 4.56
C GLU A 29 1.11 -17.48 5.50
N PRO A 30 1.63 -16.56 6.35
CA PRO A 30 1.21 -15.17 6.55
C PRO A 30 1.89 -14.16 5.62
N TRP A 31 2.88 -14.59 4.84
CA TRP A 31 3.73 -13.73 4.01
C TRP A 31 2.94 -12.93 2.98
N GLN A 32 1.88 -13.51 2.40
CA GLN A 32 0.96 -12.78 1.53
C GLN A 32 0.38 -11.54 2.21
N SER A 33 -0.13 -11.69 3.43
CA SER A 33 -0.73 -10.59 4.20
C SER A 33 0.30 -9.56 4.62
N VAL A 34 1.50 -9.99 5.02
CA VAL A 34 2.60 -9.09 5.37
C VAL A 34 3.07 -8.29 4.15
N THR A 35 3.29 -8.93 3.00
CA THR A 35 3.74 -8.26 1.78
C THR A 35 2.71 -7.27 1.26
N ILE A 36 1.42 -7.65 1.22
CA ILE A 36 0.35 -6.73 0.81
C ILE A 36 0.29 -5.54 1.77
N GLY A 37 0.33 -5.79 3.09
CA GLY A 37 0.37 -4.72 4.07
C GLY A 37 1.58 -3.80 3.89
N ALA A 38 2.78 -4.34 3.65
CA ALA A 38 3.99 -3.56 3.40
C ALA A 38 3.87 -2.67 2.13
N LEU A 39 3.27 -3.17 1.06
CA LEU A 39 3.00 -2.38 -0.16
C LEU A 39 2.06 -1.21 0.14
N PHE A 40 1.00 -1.44 0.90
CA PHE A 40 0.09 -0.38 1.35
C PHE A 40 0.76 0.60 2.31
N ALA A 41 1.67 0.13 3.17
CA ALA A 41 2.44 0.99 4.06
C ALA A 41 3.36 1.93 3.28
N LEU A 42 4.08 1.41 2.27
CA LEU A 42 4.92 2.19 1.38
C LEU A 42 4.10 3.22 0.59
N LEU A 43 2.93 2.83 0.09
CA LEU A 43 2.03 3.75 -0.61
C LEU A 43 1.53 4.86 0.33
N GLY A 44 1.12 4.52 1.55
CA GLY A 44 0.72 5.48 2.57
C GLY A 44 1.85 6.44 2.95
N ALA A 45 3.07 5.93 3.13
CA ALA A 45 4.25 6.74 3.43
C ALA A 45 4.59 7.70 2.28
N ALA A 46 4.54 7.21 1.03
CA ALA A 46 4.74 8.04 -0.15
C ALA A 46 3.66 9.12 -0.28
N ALA A 47 2.38 8.77 -0.04
CA ALA A 47 1.27 9.71 -0.04
C ALA A 47 1.44 10.78 1.06
N TRP A 48 1.93 10.39 2.24
CA TRP A 48 2.23 11.32 3.33
C TRP A 48 3.33 12.32 2.96
N GLY A 49 4.39 11.86 2.28
CA GLY A 49 5.45 12.72 1.75
C GLY A 49 4.99 13.63 0.61
N TYR A 50 4.05 13.16 -0.21
CA TYR A 50 3.46 13.95 -1.29
C TYR A 50 2.43 14.97 -0.81
N ALA A 51 1.83 14.77 0.37
CA ALA A 51 0.84 15.66 0.96
C ALA A 51 1.48 17.00 1.39
N LYS A 52 1.84 17.85 0.42
CA LYS A 52 2.29 19.24 0.59
C LYS A 52 1.11 20.14 0.98
N GLY A 53 0.49 19.85 2.12
CA GLY A 53 -0.56 20.68 2.73
C GLY A 53 -2.00 20.23 2.47
N GLU A 54 -2.24 19.25 1.59
CA GLU A 54 -3.59 18.74 1.35
C GLU A 54 -4.06 17.82 2.49
N ARG A 55 -5.08 18.29 3.23
CA ARG A 55 -5.66 17.55 4.36
C ARG A 55 -6.23 16.20 3.93
N TRP A 56 -6.84 16.12 2.75
CA TRP A 56 -7.42 14.89 2.22
C TRP A 56 -6.35 13.81 1.94
N ILE A 57 -5.22 14.18 1.34
CA ILE A 57 -4.13 13.22 1.07
C ILE A 57 -3.52 12.70 2.38
N ARG A 58 -3.40 13.54 3.42
CA ARG A 58 -2.97 13.09 4.76
C ARG A 58 -3.93 12.09 5.39
N VAL A 59 -5.25 12.34 5.30
CA VAL A 59 -6.26 11.42 5.84
C VAL A 59 -6.20 10.09 5.08
N LEU A 60 -6.09 10.12 3.76
CA LEU A 60 -5.94 8.92 2.93
C LEU A 60 -4.66 8.14 3.31
N ALA A 61 -3.53 8.84 3.45
CA ALA A 61 -2.26 8.25 3.85
C ALA A 61 -2.35 7.59 5.23
N GLY A 62 -2.98 8.25 6.21
CA GLY A 62 -3.24 7.69 7.53
C GLY A 62 -4.11 6.43 7.47
N ALA A 63 -5.18 6.44 6.67
CA ALA A 63 -6.04 5.28 6.48
C ALA A 63 -5.29 4.09 5.84
N LEU A 64 -4.45 4.36 4.83
CA LEU A 64 -3.62 3.35 4.18
C LEU A 64 -2.60 2.73 5.15
N LEU A 65 -1.93 3.56 5.97
CA LEU A 65 -1.00 3.10 6.99
C LEU A 65 -1.71 2.26 8.06
N LEU A 66 -2.89 2.69 8.51
CA LEU A 66 -3.67 1.95 9.50
C LEU A 66 -4.13 0.58 8.96
N TYR A 67 -4.61 0.55 7.71
CA TYR A 67 -4.97 -0.67 7.01
C TYR A 67 -3.77 -1.62 6.89
N ALA A 68 -2.62 -1.10 6.44
CA ALA A 68 -1.38 -1.86 6.34
C ALA A 68 -0.97 -2.48 7.67
N LEU A 69 -1.00 -1.69 8.75
CA LEU A 69 -0.68 -2.15 10.10
C LEU A 69 -1.62 -3.28 10.54
N PHE A 70 -2.93 -3.09 10.36
CA PHE A 70 -3.91 -4.11 10.71
C PHE A 70 -3.72 -5.40 9.90
N ARG A 71 -3.45 -5.27 8.59
CA ARG A 71 -3.22 -6.39 7.67
C ARG A 71 -1.96 -7.17 8.00
N ILE A 72 -0.90 -6.48 8.44
CA ILE A 72 0.35 -7.11 8.88
C ILE A 72 0.17 -7.81 10.21
N LEU A 73 -0.58 -7.20 11.15
CA LEU A 73 -0.73 -7.72 12.51
C LEU A 73 -1.77 -8.85 12.61
N PHE A 74 -2.81 -8.82 11.77
CA PHE A 74 -3.91 -9.79 11.80
C PHE A 74 -3.48 -11.27 11.69
N PRO A 75 -2.52 -11.66 10.82
CA PRO A 75 -2.01 -13.03 10.78
C PRO A 75 -1.30 -13.49 12.06
N PHE A 76 -0.77 -12.56 12.85
CA PHE A 76 -0.07 -12.85 14.10
C PHE A 76 -0.96 -12.70 15.34
N LEU A 77 -2.18 -12.16 15.17
CA LEU A 77 -3.14 -12.09 16.24
C LEU A 77 -3.58 -13.52 16.58
N PRO A 78 -3.55 -13.93 17.86
CA PRO A 78 -3.96 -15.27 18.25
C PRO A 78 -5.40 -15.49 17.77
N ARG A 79 -5.56 -16.39 16.80
CA ARG A 79 -6.87 -16.89 16.38
C ARG A 79 -7.37 -17.82 17.48
N GLY A 80 -7.83 -17.24 18.58
CA GLY A 80 -8.51 -17.94 19.66
C GLY A 80 -9.82 -18.51 19.13
N MET A 81 -9.83 -19.83 18.94
CA MET A 81 -10.95 -20.77 18.98
C MET A 81 -12.37 -20.19 18.87
N SER A 82 -13.06 -20.55 17.79
CA SER A 82 -14.52 -20.78 17.76
C SER A 82 -14.80 -21.82 16.69
#